data_AF-A0A353NQP3-F1
#
_entry.id   AF-A0A353NQP3-F1
#
_cell.length_a   1.000
_cell.length_b   1.000
_cell.length_c   1.000
_cell.angle_alpha   90.00
_cell.angle_beta   90.00
_cell.angle_gamma   90.00
#
_symmetry.space_group_name_H-M   'P 1'
#
loop_
_entity.id
_entity.type
_entity.pdbx_description
1 polymer ?
#
loop_
_entity_poly.entity_id
_entity_poly.type
_entity_poly.pdbx_seq_one_letter_code
_entity_poly.pdbx_strand_id
1 'polypeptide(L)' 'MSYQRIKTKQIRIGSKLVGGGAPITVQTMTKTDTRDADATISQIKELESI' A
#
# COMPACT_ATOMS: atom_id res chain seq x y z
N MET A 1 -9.24 -21.72 9.71
CA MET A 1 -10.34 -20.80 10.11
C MET A 1 -10.26 -19.55 9.25
N SER A 2 -11.37 -19.11 8.66
CA SER A 2 -11.43 -17.86 7.89
C SER A 2 -11.81 -16.69 8.81
N TYR A 3 -10.96 -15.67 8.90
CA TYR A 3 -11.28 -14.44 9.62
C TYR A 3 -12.24 -13.58 8.80
N GLN A 4 -13.38 -13.19 9.39
CA GLN A 4 -14.33 -12.28 8.76
C GLN A 4 -14.00 -10.83 9.14
N ARG A 5 -13.64 -10.02 8.14
CA ARG A 5 -13.33 -8.59 8.34
C ARG A 5 -14.56 -7.80 8.80
N ILE A 6 -14.33 -6.82 9.67
CA ILE A 6 -15.35 -5.88 10.14
C ILE A 6 -15.87 -5.04 8.97
N LYS A 7 -17.17 -4.73 8.99
CA LYS A 7 -17.78 -3.79 8.02
C LYS A 7 -17.27 -2.38 8.28
N THR A 8 -16.59 -1.80 7.29
CA THR A 8 -16.04 -0.45 7.33
C THR A 8 -16.52 0.35 6.12
N LYS A 9 -16.42 1.69 6.19
CA LYS A 9 -16.62 2.55 5.02
C LYS A 9 -15.54 2.25 3.97
N GLN A 10 -15.91 2.20 2.69
CA GLN A 10 -14.93 2.12 1.60
C GLN A 10 -14.35 3.51 1.32
N ILE A 11 -13.03 3.56 1.15
CA ILE A 11 -12.31 4.76 0.70
C ILE A 11 -11.46 4.43 -0.54
N ARG A 12 -11.04 5.47 -1.26
CA ARG A 12 -10.16 5.36 -2.43
C ARG A 12 -8.84 6.05 -2.13
N ILE A 13 -7.73 5.35 -2.41
CA ILE A 13 -6.36 5.88 -2.33
C ILE A 13 -5.73 5.71 -3.72
N GLY A 14 -5.60 6.81 -4.45
CA GLY A 14 -5.24 6.75 -5.88
C GLY A 14 -6.24 5.90 -6.66
N SER A 15 -5.76 4.83 -7.28
CA SER A 15 -6.58 3.85 -8.02
C SER A 15 -7.07 2.67 -7.18
N LYS A 16 -6.63 2.52 -5.91
CA LYS A 16 -6.97 1.38 -5.04
C LYS A 16 -8.16 1.69 -4.13
N LEU A 17 -8.94 0.66 -3.83
CA LEU A 17 -10.05 0.70 -2.88
C LEU A 17 -9.65 0.02 -1.57
N VAL A 18 -9.97 0.64 -0.44
CA VAL A 18 -9.65 0.13 0.90
C VAL A 18 -10.90 0.13 1.77
N GLY A 19 -11.14 -0.99 2.46
CA GLY A 19 -12.33 -1.16 3.32
C GLY A 19 -13.60 -1.52 2.54
N GLY A 20 -14.74 -1.60 3.23
CA GLY A 20 -16.06 -1.81 2.60
C GLY A 20 -16.22 -3.09 1.77
N GLY A 21 -15.42 -4.12 2.03
CA GLY A 21 -15.45 -5.38 1.28
C GLY A 21 -14.42 -5.48 0.15
N ALA A 22 -13.66 -4.41 -0.13
CA ALA A 22 -12.51 -4.48 -1.04
C ALA A 22 -11.44 -5.46 -0.52
N PRO A 23 -10.63 -6.09 -1.40
CA PRO A 23 -9.50 -6.95 -0.99
C PRO A 23 -8.54 -6.26 0.00
N ILE A 24 -7.81 -7.05 0.79
CA ILE A 24 -6.78 -6.49 1.67
C ILE A 24 -5.61 -6.01 0.81
N THR A 25 -5.32 -4.71 0.87
CA THR A 25 -4.20 -4.10 0.16
C THR A 25 -2.91 -4.28 0.95
N VAL A 26 -1.83 -4.68 0.28
CA VAL A 26 -0.47 -4.69 0.85
C VAL A 26 0.13 -3.30 0.74
N GLN A 27 0.82 -2.85 1.78
CA GLN A 27 1.54 -1.58 1.84
C GLN A 27 2.93 -1.80 2.43
N THR A 28 3.84 -0.88 2.13
CA THR A 28 5.23 -0.88 2.58
C THR A 28 5.70 0.57 2.76
N MET A 29 6.93 0.76 3.21
CA MET A 29 7.54 2.05 3.47
C MET A 29 9.00 2.04 3.02
N THR A 30 9.45 3.11 2.38
CA THR A 30 10.86 3.31 2.04
C THR A 30 11.69 3.54 3.30
N LYS A 31 12.99 3.24 3.23
CA LYS A 31 13.97 3.47 4.31
C LYS A 31 15.04 4.49 3.95
N THR A 32 15.07 4.96 2.71
CA THR A 32 15.98 5.99 2.22
C THR A 32 15.69 7.35 2.87
N ASP A 33 16.68 8.24 2.90
CA ASP A 33 16.41 9.65 3.21
C ASP A 33 15.54 10.22 2.09
N THR A 34 14.32 10.67 2.41
CA THR A 34 13.36 11.18 1.43
C THR A 34 13.90 12.36 0.62
N ARG A 35 14.91 13.08 1.12
CA ARG A 35 15.56 14.17 0.38
C ARG A 35 16.45 13.66 -0.76
N ASP A 36 16.89 12.40 -0.68
CA ASP A 36 17.53 11.69 -1.79
C ASP A 36 16.44 11.07 -2.68
N ALA A 37 16.06 11.83 -3.71
CA ALA A 37 15.00 11.45 -4.62
C ALA A 37 15.36 10.18 -5.41
N ASP A 38 16.59 10.04 -5.88
CA ASP A 38 17.02 8.94 -6.73
C ASP A 38 17.06 7.62 -5.96
N ALA A 39 17.58 7.63 -4.73
CA ALA A 39 17.55 6.46 -3.86
C ALA A 39 16.11 6.04 -3.53
N THR A 40 15.25 7.01 -3.22
CA THR A 40 13.84 6.75 -2.86
C THR A 40 13.06 6.18 -4.04
N ILE A 41 13.22 6.74 -5.24
CA ILE A 41 12.57 6.24 -6.46
C ILE A 41 13.03 4.82 -6.79
N SER A 42 14.34 4.56 -6.65
CA SER A 42 14.90 3.24 -6.91
C SER A 42 14.29 2.18 -5.98
N GLN A 43 14.17 2.50 -4.70
CA GLN A 43 13.53 1.60 -3.74
C GLN A 43 12.03 1.41 -4.00
N ILE A 44 11.30 2.46 -4.41
CA ILE A 44 9.88 2.33 -4.78
C ILE A 44 9.69 1.33 -5.91
N LYS A 45 10.55 1.39 -6.96
CA LYS A 45 10.48 0.47 -8.09
C LYS A 45 10.81 -0.98 -7.70
N GLU A 46 11.78 -1.17 -6.80
CA GLU A 46 12.09 -2.48 -6.24
C GLU A 46 10.87 -3.05 -5.51
N LEU A 47 10.24 -2.26 -4.65
CA LEU A 47 9.05 -2.67 -3.88
C LEU A 47 7.81 -2.92 -4.75
N GLU A 48 7.68 -2.24 -5.88
CA GLU A 48 6.59 -2.45 -6.85
C GLU A 48 6.75 -3.76 -7.63
N SER A 49 7.99 -4.22 -7.84
CA SER A 49 8.29 -5.42 -8.62
C SER A 49 8.02 -6.75 -7.90
N ILE A 50 7.57 -6.69 -6.65
CA ILE A 50 7.27 -7.83 -5.76
C ILE A 50 5.76 -8.11 -5.76
#